data_AF-A0A090ZGN3-F1
#
_entry.id   AF-A0A090ZGN3-F1
#
_cell.length_a   1.000
_cell.length_b   1.000
_cell.length_c   1.000
_cell.angle_alpha   90.00
_cell.angle_beta   90.00
_cell.angle_gamma   90.00
#
_symmetry.space_group_name_H-M   'P 1'
#
loop_
_entity.id
_entity.type
_entity.pdbx_description
1 polymer ?
#
loop_
_entity_poly.entity_id
_entity_poly.type
_entity_poly.pdbx_seq_one_letter_code
_entity_poly.pdbx_strand_id
1 'polypeptide(L)'
;MIQCPWCGERVVLIGDVCPECKHEVLPEHLEGRENAADKTPVDAGGDMEYFDLETVLENRFKCVKCGSREGSVKEVTMSGTGISKIMDINYNHYLFVSCLNCGYVEIYNPDVLSGHTSGKFSTILDLLFGR
;
A
#
# COMPACT_ATOMS: atom_id res chain seq x y z
N MET A 1 5.88 -10.73 -28.18
CA MET A 1 5.05 -11.19 -27.06
C MET A 1 5.72 -10.75 -25.78
N ILE A 2 5.00 -10.03 -24.94
CA ILE A 2 5.45 -9.54 -23.64
C ILE A 2 4.64 -10.22 -22.54
N GLN A 3 5.17 -10.31 -21.33
CA GLN A 3 4.38 -10.73 -20.18
C GLN A 3 3.60 -9.52 -19.65
N CYS A 4 2.28 -9.62 -19.64
CA CYS A 4 1.41 -8.58 -19.11
C CYS A 4 1.65 -8.40 -17.59
N PRO A 5 2.01 -7.22 -17.08
CA PRO A 5 2.22 -7.02 -15.64
C PRO A 5 0.93 -7.07 -14.81
N TRP A 6 -0.26 -6.87 -15.41
CA TRP A 6 -1.54 -6.96 -14.68
C TRP A 6 -2.04 -8.39 -14.52
N CYS A 7 -1.94 -9.24 -15.54
CA CYS A 7 -2.49 -10.61 -15.51
C CYS A 7 -1.46 -11.73 -15.63
N GLY A 8 -0.19 -11.42 -15.89
CA GLY A 8 0.90 -12.39 -15.99
C GLY A 8 0.93 -13.21 -17.28
N GLU A 9 -0.03 -13.02 -18.20
CA GLU A 9 -0.15 -13.79 -19.45
C GLU A 9 0.80 -13.26 -20.54
N ARG A 10 1.29 -14.16 -21.40
CA ARG A 10 2.15 -13.76 -22.54
C ARG A 10 1.29 -13.37 -23.72
N VAL A 11 1.22 -12.07 -24.00
CA VAL A 11 0.30 -11.51 -25.01
C VAL A 11 1.03 -10.68 -26.07
N VAL A 12 0.35 -10.42 -27.18
CA VAL A 12 0.66 -9.33 -28.12
C VAL A 12 -0.37 -8.24 -27.87
N LEU A 13 0.09 -7.04 -27.51
CA LEU A 13 -0.81 -5.92 -27.25
C LEU A 13 -1.52 -5.47 -28.53
N ILE A 14 -2.74 -5.01 -28.38
CA ILE A 14 -3.49 -4.33 -29.44
C ILE A 14 -3.40 -2.83 -29.14
N GLY A 15 -2.45 -2.15 -29.79
CA GLY A 15 -2.00 -0.83 -29.34
C GLY A 15 -1.32 -0.98 -27.97
N ASP A 16 -1.80 -0.23 -26.99
CA ASP A 16 -1.32 -0.32 -25.61
C ASP A 16 -2.24 -1.19 -24.73
N VAL A 17 -3.20 -1.95 -25.28
CA VAL A 17 -4.17 -2.70 -24.45
C VAL A 17 -3.91 -4.21 -24.49
N CYS A 18 -3.90 -4.84 -23.31
CA CYS A 18 -3.82 -6.29 -23.18
C CYS A 18 -5.15 -6.94 -23.59
N PRO A 19 -5.17 -7.90 -24.53
CA PRO A 19 -6.41 -8.54 -24.99
C PRO A 19 -7.09 -9.41 -23.91
N GLU A 20 -6.32 -9.90 -22.93
CA GLU A 20 -6.83 -10.80 -21.89
C GLU A 20 -7.49 -10.05 -20.74
N CYS A 21 -6.80 -9.05 -20.16
CA CYS A 21 -7.29 -8.32 -19.00
C CYS A 21 -7.86 -6.92 -19.31
N LYS A 22 -7.77 -6.49 -20.58
CA LYS A 22 -8.29 -5.20 -21.07
C LYS A 22 -7.69 -3.96 -20.39
N HIS A 23 -6.58 -4.12 -19.67
CA HIS A 23 -5.83 -3.01 -19.10
C HIS A 23 -4.89 -2.40 -20.13
N GLU A 24 -4.71 -1.09 -20.01
CA GLU A 24 -3.70 -0.34 -20.73
C GLU A 24 -2.30 -0.64 -20.16
N VAL A 25 -1.34 -0.75 -21.07
CA VAL A 25 -0.01 -1.29 -20.91
C VAL A 25 1.02 -0.27 -21.35
N LEU A 26 1.25 0.70 -20.48
CA LEU A 26 2.27 1.72 -20.72
C LEU A 26 3.67 1.09 -20.71
N PRO A 27 4.60 1.55 -21.59
CA PRO A 27 5.97 1.03 -21.69
C PRO A 27 6.74 1.02 -20.36
N GLU A 28 6.44 1.97 -19.48
CA GLU A 28 7.04 2.14 -18.13
C GLU A 28 6.85 0.88 -17.25
N HIS A 29 5.79 0.10 -17.48
CA HIS A 29 5.49 -1.12 -16.74
C HIS A 29 6.14 -2.38 -17.33
N LEU A 30 6.79 -2.25 -18.49
CA LEU A 30 7.43 -3.35 -19.22
C LEU A 30 8.94 -3.41 -18.97
N GLU A 31 9.53 -2.35 -18.43
CA GLU A 31 10.93 -2.30 -18.07
C GLU A 31 11.15 -3.04 -16.74
N GLY A 32 11.75 -4.23 -16.87
CA GLY A 32 12.13 -5.06 -15.74
C GLY A 32 13.27 -4.43 -14.93
N ARG A 33 13.04 -4.35 -13.60
CA ARG A 33 14.04 -4.36 -12.53
C ARG A 33 15.43 -3.83 -12.90
N GLU A 34 15.58 -2.51 -12.94
CA GLU A 34 16.77 -1.94 -12.35
C GLU A 34 16.53 -1.88 -10.84
N ASN A 35 17.05 -2.87 -10.11
CA ASN A 35 17.26 -2.70 -8.68
C ASN A 35 18.34 -1.63 -8.52
N ALA A 36 17.92 -0.36 -8.59
CA ALA A 36 18.61 0.75 -7.96
C ALA A 36 18.50 0.57 -6.44
N ALA A 37 19.22 -0.42 -5.93
CA ALA A 37 19.57 -0.52 -4.52
C ALA A 37 20.65 0.53 -4.25
N ASP A 38 20.29 1.81 -4.34
CA ASP A 38 21.00 2.92 -3.69
C ASP A 38 20.20 4.21 -3.93
N LYS A 39 19.17 4.44 -3.13
CA LYS A 39 18.76 5.79 -2.74
C LYS A 39 18.29 5.72 -1.30
N THR A 40 19.26 5.71 -0.40
CA THR A 40 19.13 6.49 0.83
C THR A 40 18.96 7.96 0.43
N PRO A 41 17.95 8.68 0.93
CA PRO A 41 18.10 10.08 1.26
C PRO A 41 18.25 10.18 2.77
N VAL A 42 19.43 10.63 3.17
CA VAL A 42 19.75 11.04 4.53
C VAL A 42 19.10 12.41 4.78
N ASP A 43 18.44 12.49 5.93
CA ASP A 43 18.24 13.64 6.82
C ASP A 43 17.30 14.80 6.45
N ALA A 44 16.14 14.82 7.15
CA ALA A 44 15.66 16.01 7.85
C ALA A 44 14.76 15.60 9.06
N GLY A 45 15.40 15.49 10.23
CA GLY A 45 14.87 15.58 11.60
C GLY A 45 13.39 15.32 11.90
N GLY A 46 13.14 14.26 12.68
CA GLY A 46 11.88 14.03 13.39
C GLY A 46 11.65 12.54 13.62
N ASP A 47 12.20 12.01 14.71
CA ASP A 47 12.05 10.62 15.12
C ASP A 47 10.55 10.29 15.25
N MET A 48 9.98 9.50 14.33
CA MET A 48 8.56 9.14 14.36
C MET A 48 8.41 7.63 14.23
N GLU A 49 7.83 7.02 15.26
CA GLU A 49 7.61 5.59 15.51
C GLU A 49 6.64 4.95 14.49
N TYR A 50 7.01 4.94 13.22
CA TYR A 50 6.15 4.44 12.14
C TYR A 50 6.43 2.96 11.80
N PHE A 51 7.64 2.50 12.11
CA PHE A 51 8.10 1.13 11.92
C PHE A 51 7.29 0.07 12.71
N ASP A 52 6.52 0.47 13.73
CA ASP A 52 5.75 -0.46 14.56
C ASP A 52 4.33 -0.74 14.03
N LEU A 53 3.73 0.18 13.26
CA LEU A 53 2.34 0.02 12.80
C LEU A 53 2.18 -1.15 11.83
N GLU A 54 3.12 -1.34 10.90
CA GLU A 54 3.10 -2.47 9.97
C GLU A 54 3.13 -3.81 10.72
N THR A 55 4.02 -3.92 11.70
CA THR A 55 4.17 -5.11 12.55
C THR A 55 2.89 -5.39 13.35
N VAL A 56 2.27 -4.36 13.91
CA VAL A 56 1.00 -4.50 14.65
C VAL A 56 -0.12 -4.96 13.72
N LEU A 57 -0.25 -4.36 12.55
CA LEU A 57 -1.27 -4.70 11.57
C LEU A 57 -1.11 -6.15 11.07
N GLU A 58 0.12 -6.59 10.75
CA GLU A 58 0.38 -7.98 10.35
C GLU A 58 -0.01 -8.97 11.45
N ASN A 59 0.42 -8.72 12.69
CA ASN A 59 0.18 -9.63 13.81
C ASN A 59 -1.29 -9.71 14.24
N ARG A 60 -2.06 -8.63 14.03
CA ARG A 60 -3.46 -8.51 14.46
C ARG A 60 -4.46 -8.75 13.34
N PHE A 61 -3.99 -8.88 12.11
CA PHE A 61 -4.84 -9.05 10.94
C PHE A 61 -5.80 -10.24 11.09
N LYS A 62 -7.06 -10.01 10.77
CA LYS A 62 -8.07 -11.04 10.57
C LYS A 62 -9.01 -10.61 9.46
N CYS A 63 -8.96 -11.31 8.35
CA CYS A 63 -9.77 -10.99 7.18
C CYS A 63 -11.27 -11.06 7.50
N VAL A 64 -11.98 -9.95 7.31
CA VAL A 64 -13.44 -9.87 7.51
C VAL A 64 -14.24 -10.70 6.49
N LYS A 65 -13.61 -11.12 5.38
CA LYS A 65 -14.27 -11.91 4.33
C LYS A 65 -14.14 -13.42 4.53
N CYS A 66 -12.94 -13.91 4.84
CA CYS A 66 -12.67 -15.36 4.92
C CYS A 66 -12.17 -15.83 6.30
N GLY A 67 -11.90 -14.92 7.24
CA GLY A 67 -11.41 -15.25 8.57
C GLY A 67 -9.92 -15.63 8.66
N SER A 68 -9.19 -15.66 7.55
CA SER A 68 -7.73 -15.91 7.56
C SER A 68 -7.00 -14.83 8.35
N ARG A 69 -5.89 -15.22 8.98
CA ARG A 69 -5.01 -14.35 9.77
C ARG A 69 -3.71 -13.99 9.04
N GLU A 70 -3.55 -14.50 7.81
CA GLU A 70 -2.38 -14.25 6.98
C GLU A 70 -2.62 -13.00 6.13
N GLY A 71 -1.93 -11.92 6.49
CA GLY A 71 -1.97 -10.65 5.80
C GLY A 71 -0.56 -10.15 5.49
N SER A 72 -0.42 -9.36 4.43
CA SER A 72 0.81 -8.62 4.12
C SER A 72 0.51 -7.13 4.16
N VAL A 73 1.32 -6.37 4.90
CA VAL A 73 1.17 -4.92 5.01
C VAL A 73 2.12 -4.22 4.04
N LYS A 74 1.66 -3.14 3.42
CA LYS A 74 2.48 -2.25 2.61
C LYS A 74 2.06 -0.81 2.81
N GLU A 75 3.03 0.05 3.06
CA GLU A 75 2.82 1.49 2.97
C GLU A 75 2.83 1.97 1.52
N VAL A 76 1.87 2.83 1.18
CA VAL A 76 1.75 3.45 -0.14
C VAL A 76 1.57 4.95 0.01
N THR A 77 2.46 5.70 -0.63
CA THR A 77 2.34 7.16 -0.75
C THR A 77 1.66 7.50 -2.06
N MET A 78 0.46 8.08 -1.98
CA MET A 78 -0.27 8.55 -3.15
C MET A 78 0.09 10.01 -3.41
N SER A 79 1.01 10.23 -4.35
CA SER A 79 1.31 11.58 -4.84
C SER A 79 0.28 12.01 -5.88
N GLY A 80 -0.35 13.16 -5.68
CA GLY A 80 -1.21 13.76 -6.71
C GLY A 80 -0.40 14.10 -7.97
N THR A 81 -0.96 13.90 -9.16
CA THR A 81 -0.30 14.25 -10.42
C THR A 81 -0.29 15.78 -10.63
N GLY A 82 0.84 16.33 -11.10
CA GLY A 82 0.99 17.75 -11.44
C GLY A 82 1.89 18.56 -10.48
N ILE A 83 1.61 19.86 -10.38
CA ILE A 83 2.31 20.86 -9.54
C ILE A 83 2.36 20.53 -8.04
N SER A 84 1.55 19.58 -7.57
CA SER A 84 1.58 19.05 -6.20
C SER A 84 2.91 18.38 -5.81
N LYS A 85 3.75 17.99 -6.78
CA LYS A 85 5.10 17.44 -6.53
C LYS A 85 6.17 18.51 -6.27
N ILE A 86 5.90 19.78 -6.60
CA ILE A 86 6.85 20.90 -6.45
C ILE A 86 6.64 21.64 -5.12
N MET A 87 5.47 21.50 -4.50
CA MET A 87 5.19 21.99 -3.15
C MET A 87 4.93 20.79 -2.24
N ASP A 88 6.00 20.26 -1.62
CA ASP A 88 6.06 19.13 -0.67
C ASP A 88 5.17 19.26 0.58
N ILE A 89 3.87 19.47 0.41
CA ILE A 89 2.96 19.84 1.52
C ILE A 89 1.76 18.90 1.69
N ASN A 90 1.53 17.94 0.79
CA ASN A 90 0.43 16.97 0.94
C ASN A 90 0.90 15.54 0.66
N TYR A 91 1.60 14.94 1.63
CA TYR A 91 1.94 13.52 1.62
C TYR A 91 0.76 12.69 2.14
N ASN A 92 -0.12 12.24 1.23
CA ASN A 92 -1.13 11.26 1.58
C ASN A 92 -0.48 9.88 1.59
N HIS A 93 -0.29 9.31 2.77
CA HIS A 93 0.28 7.99 2.98
C HIS A 93 -0.77 7.09 3.62
N TYR A 94 -0.82 5.84 3.18
CA TYR A 94 -1.81 4.86 3.60
C TYR A 94 -1.17 3.49 3.76
N LEU A 95 -1.64 2.73 4.75
CA LEU A 95 -1.23 1.35 4.98
C LEU A 95 -2.24 0.40 4.37
N PHE A 96 -1.78 -0.50 3.52
CA PHE A 96 -2.59 -1.50 2.84
C PHE A 96 -2.33 -2.86 3.46
N VAL A 97 -3.36 -3.54 3.95
CA VAL A 97 -3.26 -4.91 4.47
C VAL A 97 -4.00 -5.84 3.52
N SER A 98 -3.26 -6.73 2.88
CA SER A 98 -3.77 -7.64 1.86
C SER A 98 -3.87 -9.05 2.42
N CYS A 99 -5.07 -9.64 2.40
CA CYS A 99 -5.28 -11.03 2.78
C CYS A 99 -4.59 -11.97 1.79
N LEU A 100 -3.64 -12.77 2.26
CA LEU A 100 -2.91 -13.72 1.43
C LEU A 100 -3.77 -14.93 0.99
N ASN A 101 -4.93 -15.13 1.62
CA ASN A 101 -5.83 -16.23 1.29
C ASN A 101 -6.90 -15.88 0.24
N CYS A 102 -7.52 -14.70 0.30
CA CYS A 102 -8.64 -14.35 -0.58
C CYS A 102 -8.46 -13.04 -1.37
N GLY A 103 -7.34 -12.34 -1.18
CA GLY A 103 -7.04 -11.09 -1.89
C GLY A 103 -7.86 -9.88 -1.45
N TYR A 104 -8.68 -10.00 -0.39
CA TYR A 104 -9.32 -8.83 0.22
C TYR A 104 -8.27 -7.86 0.75
N VAL A 105 -8.43 -6.57 0.45
CA VAL A 105 -7.51 -5.51 0.89
C VAL A 105 -8.29 -4.50 1.73
N GLU A 106 -7.72 -4.17 2.88
CA GLU A 106 -8.15 -3.07 3.75
C GLU A 106 -7.08 -1.98 3.79
N ILE A 107 -7.52 -0.73 3.89
CA ILE A 107 -6.68 0.46 3.81
C ILE A 107 -6.85 1.27 5.08
N TYR A 108 -5.74 1.65 5.70
CA TYR A 108 -5.70 2.41 6.94
C TYR A 108 -5.03 3.77 6.72
N ASN A 109 -5.59 4.80 7.35
CA ASN A 109 -4.91 6.07 7.49
C ASN A 109 -4.02 6.01 8.76
N PRO A 110 -2.69 6.09 8.60
CA PRO A 110 -1.74 5.94 9.69
C PRO A 110 -1.73 7.13 10.65
N ASP A 111 -2.00 8.36 10.20
CA ASP A 111 -2.10 9.55 11.07
C ASP A 111 -3.26 9.40 12.08
N VAL A 112 -4.34 8.72 11.67
CA VAL A 112 -5.46 8.38 12.56
C VAL A 112 -5.08 7.29 13.55
N LEU A 113 -4.23 6.34 13.15
CA LEU A 113 -3.77 5.25 14.01
C LEU A 113 -2.70 5.71 15.02
N SER A 114 -1.80 6.61 14.63
CA SER A 114 -0.72 7.17 15.46
C SER A 114 -1.19 8.37 16.31
N GLY A 115 -2.23 9.07 15.87
CA GLY A 115 -2.72 10.36 16.39
C GLY A 115 -3.42 10.38 17.74
N HIS A 116 -3.05 9.55 18.72
CA HIS A 116 -3.39 9.81 20.12
C HIS A 116 -2.26 9.42 21.09
N THR A 117 -1.21 10.25 21.11
CA THR A 117 -0.47 10.47 22.35
C THR A 117 -1.45 10.89 23.45
N SER A 118 -1.53 10.05 24.47
CA SER A 118 -2.10 10.29 25.80
C SER A 118 -3.64 10.25 25.93
N GLY A 119 -4.20 9.04 25.99
CA GLY A 119 -5.29 8.76 26.94
C GLY A 119 -6.59 8.09 26.45
N LYS A 120 -6.73 7.72 25.17
CA LYS A 120 -8.01 7.20 24.63
C LYS A 120 -7.92 5.91 23.80
N PHE A 121 -6.87 5.10 23.95
CA PHE A 121 -6.80 3.78 23.31
C PHE A 121 -7.97 2.85 23.69
N SER A 122 -8.59 3.03 24.87
CA SER A 122 -9.77 2.25 25.29
C SER A 122 -10.99 2.46 24.38
N THR A 123 -11.15 3.64 23.76
CA THR A 123 -12.38 4.00 23.03
C THR A 123 -12.40 3.46 21.60
N ILE A 124 -11.24 3.38 20.94
CA ILE A 124 -11.15 2.90 19.55
C ILE A 124 -11.05 1.36 19.51
N LEU A 125 -10.44 0.74 20.53
CA LEU A 125 -10.53 -0.72 20.72
C LEU A 125 -11.99 -1.16 20.94
N ASP A 126 -12.80 -0.45 21.71
CA ASP A 126 -14.22 -0.83 21.89
C ASP A 126 -15.06 -0.69 20.60
N LEU A 127 -14.67 0.20 19.67
CA LEU A 127 -15.37 0.40 18.40
C LEU A 127 -15.00 -0.62 17.31
N LEU A 128 -13.79 -1.18 17.36
CA LEU A 128 -13.34 -2.26 16.46
C LEU A 128 -13.64 -3.67 17.00
N PHE A 129 -13.89 -3.83 18.30
CA PHE A 129 -14.18 -5.12 18.95
C PHE A 129 -15.58 -5.22 19.59
N GLY A 130 -16.44 -4.23 19.35
CA GLY A 130 -17.82 -4.19 19.85
C GLY A 130 -18.83 -4.96 18.99
N ARG A 131 -18.88 -6.28 19.21
CA ARG A 131 -19.84 -7.31 18.74
C ARG A 131 -19.45 -8.14 17.51
#